data_AF-A0A6A6Y0C0-F1
#
_entry.id   AF-A0A6A6Y0C0-F1
#
_cell.length_a   1.000
_cell.length_b   1.000
_cell.length_c   1.000
_cell.angle_alpha   90.00
_cell.angle_beta   90.00
_cell.angle_gamma   90.00
#
_symmetry.space_group_name_H-M   'P 1'
#
loop_
_entity.id
_entity.type
_entity.pdbx_description
1 polymer ?
#
loop_
_entity_poly.entity_id
_entity_poly.type
_entity_poly.pdbx_seq_one_letter_code
_entity_poly.pdbx_strand_id
1 'polypeptide(L)'
;MVSKQKPFNLQGLPGDILDVIAHDYLDSLDFFNLRLACRDLHKNTSKAFGRRYFKHVKFMLSPDSLQALEDISKNEELSQFIRHVGIGTERIHSNILSLWEVQYCAEWAQRYGEEYNRQLRRQEHIEQDGADVQILTKVLKSLPNLQSV
;
A
#
# COMPACT_ATOMS: atom_id res chain seq x y z
N MET A 1 46.54 -25.03 0.45
CA MET A 1 46.06 -23.63 0.38
C MET A 1 44.62 -23.68 -0.10
N VAL A 2 43.64 -23.29 0.73
CA VAL A 2 42.23 -23.25 0.32
C VAL A 2 42.01 -21.98 -0.50
N SER A 3 41.57 -22.11 -1.75
CA SER A 3 41.27 -20.96 -2.60
C SER A 3 40.13 -20.18 -1.96
N LYS A 4 40.33 -18.90 -1.63
CA LYS A 4 39.25 -18.02 -1.16
C LYS A 4 38.28 -17.80 -2.32
N GLN A 5 37.12 -18.41 -2.24
CA GLN A 5 36.06 -18.25 -3.23
C GLN A 5 35.63 -16.78 -3.24
N LYS A 6 35.64 -16.16 -4.43
CA LYS A 6 35.24 -14.76 -4.58
C LYS A 6 33.76 -14.63 -4.17
N PRO A 7 33.38 -13.62 -3.38
CA PRO A 7 31.98 -13.40 -3.04
C PRO A 7 31.17 -13.14 -4.31
N PHE A 8 29.97 -13.72 -4.36
CA PHE A 8 29.04 -13.53 -5.46
C PHE A 8 28.62 -12.06 -5.55
N ASN A 9 28.76 -11.45 -6.72
CA ASN A 9 28.39 -10.06 -6.94
C ASN A 9 26.93 -9.95 -7.41
N LEU A 10 26.01 -9.84 -6.46
CA LEU A 10 24.58 -9.70 -6.74
C LEU A 10 24.24 -8.41 -7.51
N GLN A 11 24.96 -7.31 -7.27
CA GLN A 11 24.74 -6.03 -7.94
C GLN A 11 25.14 -6.04 -9.43
N GLY A 12 26.04 -6.96 -9.80
CA GLY A 12 26.50 -7.11 -11.18
C GLY A 12 25.56 -7.93 -12.06
N LEU A 13 24.45 -8.45 -11.52
CA LEU A 13 23.48 -9.20 -12.31
C LEU A 13 22.66 -8.28 -13.23
N PRO A 14 22.29 -8.73 -14.43
CA PRO A 14 21.34 -8.04 -15.27
C PRO A 14 19.99 -7.82 -14.56
N GLY A 15 19.33 -6.70 -14.85
CA GLY A 15 18.04 -6.36 -14.26
C GLY A 15 16.99 -7.46 -14.43
N ASP A 16 16.93 -8.11 -15.59
CA ASP A 16 15.97 -9.19 -15.84
C ASP A 16 16.20 -10.42 -14.94
N ILE A 17 17.46 -10.72 -14.60
CA ILE A 17 17.80 -11.81 -13.68
C ILE A 17 17.44 -11.43 -12.25
N LEU A 18 17.70 -10.17 -11.85
CA LEU A 18 17.30 -9.66 -10.54
C LEU A 18 15.77 -9.63 -10.40
N ASP A 19 15.05 -9.28 -11.47
CA ASP A 19 13.59 -9.31 -11.52
C ASP A 19 13.06 -10.73 -11.31
N VAL A 20 13.63 -11.74 -11.98
CA VAL A 20 13.25 -13.16 -11.79
C VAL A 20 13.52 -13.62 -10.36
N ILE A 21 14.71 -13.33 -9.80
CA ILE A 21 15.03 -13.68 -8.40
C ILE A 21 14.03 -13.04 -7.44
N ALA A 22 13.80 -11.73 -7.60
CA ALA A 22 12.89 -10.96 -6.76
C ALA A 22 11.43 -11.40 -6.86
N HIS A 23 10.98 -11.80 -8.05
CA HIS A 23 9.59 -12.15 -8.30
C HIS A 23 9.30 -13.61 -7.95
N ASP A 24 10.15 -14.54 -8.36
CA ASP A 24 9.86 -15.98 -8.36
C ASP A 24 10.50 -16.74 -7.19
N TYR A 25 11.59 -16.23 -6.63
CA TYR A 25 12.40 -16.97 -5.65
C TYR A 25 12.45 -16.34 -4.25
N LEU A 26 12.02 -15.09 -4.11
CA LEU A 26 11.93 -14.43 -2.81
C LEU A 26 10.48 -14.27 -2.36
N ASP A 27 10.25 -14.55 -1.08
CA ASP A 27 9.02 -14.11 -0.44
C ASP A 27 9.02 -12.57 -0.24
N SER A 28 7.91 -12.02 0.24
CA SER A 28 7.81 -10.57 0.38
C SER A 28 8.80 -9.99 1.39
N LEU A 29 9.06 -10.69 2.50
CA LEU A 29 9.93 -10.18 3.54
C LEU A 29 11.39 -10.16 3.07
N ASP A 30 11.84 -11.25 2.47
CA ASP A 30 13.19 -11.36 1.91
C ASP A 30 13.38 -10.39 0.73
N PHE A 31 12.36 -10.20 -0.09
CA PHE A 31 12.43 -9.23 -1.17
C PHE A 31 12.52 -7.79 -0.66
N PHE A 32 11.78 -7.45 0.39
CA PHE A 32 11.91 -6.13 1.03
C PHE A 32 13.29 -5.95 1.66
N ASN A 33 13.81 -6.97 2.35
CA ASN A 33 15.16 -6.94 2.92
C ASN A 33 16.23 -6.77 1.83
N LEU A 34 16.08 -7.44 0.69
CA LEU A 34 16.97 -7.28 -0.46
C LEU A 34 16.98 -5.81 -0.95
N ARG A 35 15.80 -5.19 -1.05
CA ARG A 35 15.65 -3.79 -1.47
C ARG A 35 16.21 -2.79 -0.44
N LEU A 36 16.24 -3.16 0.84
CA LEU A 36 16.83 -2.35 1.90
C LEU A 36 18.35 -2.51 2.01
N ALA A 37 18.92 -3.58 1.44
CA ALA A 37 20.35 -3.86 1.54
C ALA A 37 21.23 -2.79 0.84
N CYS A 38 20.82 -2.27 -0.33
CA CYS A 38 21.49 -1.14 -0.99
C CYS A 38 20.63 -0.45 -2.06
N ARG A 39 21.02 0.79 -2.41
CA ARG A 39 20.31 1.64 -3.39
C ARG A 39 20.26 1.05 -4.81
N ASP A 40 21.32 0.35 -5.22
CA ASP A 40 21.37 -0.22 -6.58
C ASP A 40 20.39 -1.39 -6.72
N LEU A 41 20.33 -2.27 -5.71
CA LEU A 41 19.35 -3.37 -5.70
C LEU A 41 17.92 -2.83 -5.60
N HIS A 42 17.70 -1.77 -4.81
CA HIS A 42 16.41 -1.08 -4.77
C HIS A 42 15.98 -0.59 -6.16
N LYS A 43 16.88 0.11 -6.87
CA LYS A 43 16.61 0.65 -8.21
C LYS A 43 16.41 -0.47 -9.24
N ASN A 44 17.28 -1.47 -9.25
CA ASN A 44 17.27 -2.54 -10.24
C ASN A 44 16.08 -3.49 -10.09
N THR A 45 15.44 -3.54 -8.92
CA THR A 45 14.25 -4.38 -8.66
C THR A 45 12.95 -3.59 -8.59
N SER A 46 12.97 -2.29 -8.93
CA SER A 46 11.80 -1.41 -9.00
C SER A 46 10.64 -2.02 -9.80
N LYS A 47 10.97 -2.60 -10.96
CA LYS A 47 9.99 -3.16 -11.89
C LYS A 47 9.33 -4.42 -11.34
N ALA A 48 10.12 -5.35 -10.78
CA ALA A 48 9.58 -6.50 -10.05
C ALA A 48 8.68 -6.06 -8.88
N PHE A 49 9.10 -5.06 -8.12
CA PHE A 49 8.32 -4.52 -6.99
C PHE A 49 6.98 -3.94 -7.44
N GLY A 50 6.99 -3.05 -8.43
CA GLY A 50 5.77 -2.45 -8.97
C GLY A 50 4.80 -3.49 -9.52
N ARG A 51 5.29 -4.45 -10.31
CA ARG A 51 4.47 -5.53 -10.89
C ARG A 51 3.83 -6.41 -9.82
N ARG A 52 4.57 -6.73 -8.76
CA ARG A 52 4.11 -7.65 -7.71
C ARG A 52 3.12 -7.02 -6.75
N TYR A 53 3.33 -5.75 -6.35
CA TYR A 53 2.56 -5.13 -5.27
C TYR A 53 1.61 -4.02 -5.70
N PHE A 54 1.77 -3.46 -6.90
CA PHE A 54 0.96 -2.31 -7.34
C PHE A 54 -0.01 -2.64 -8.48
N LYS A 55 0.05 -3.85 -9.07
CA LYS A 55 -0.88 -4.22 -10.15
C LYS A 55 -2.35 -4.16 -9.72
N HIS A 56 -2.65 -4.73 -8.55
CA HIS A 56 -3.96 -4.72 -7.92
C HIS A 56 -3.81 -4.09 -6.55
N VAL A 57 -4.50 -2.99 -6.31
CA VAL A 57 -4.44 -2.24 -5.06
C VAL A 57 -5.85 -2.07 -4.50
N LYS A 58 -6.00 -2.17 -3.17
CA LYS A 58 -7.28 -1.95 -2.49
C LYS A 58 -7.13 -0.78 -1.51
N PHE A 59 -8.07 0.16 -1.54
CA PHE A 59 -8.12 1.31 -0.65
C PHE A 59 -9.48 1.41 0.05
N MET A 60 -9.47 1.97 1.25
CA MET A 60 -10.66 2.31 2.01
C MET A 60 -11.12 3.73 1.66
N LEU A 61 -12.41 4.01 1.85
CA LEU A 61 -12.94 5.38 1.76
C LEU A 61 -12.71 6.13 3.08
N SER A 62 -11.44 6.19 3.48
CA SER A 62 -10.98 6.98 4.62
C SER A 62 -9.97 8.02 4.15
N PRO A 63 -9.84 9.17 4.84
CA PRO A 63 -8.94 10.23 4.40
C PRO A 63 -7.50 9.77 4.20
N ASP A 64 -6.95 8.97 5.12
CA ASP A 64 -5.56 8.50 5.02
C ASP A 64 -5.36 7.51 3.87
N SER A 65 -6.35 6.63 3.62
CA SER A 65 -6.27 5.65 2.54
C SER A 65 -6.41 6.32 1.16
N LEU A 66 -7.29 7.31 1.04
CA LEU A 66 -7.43 8.10 -0.19
C LEU A 66 -6.22 9.01 -0.45
N GLN A 67 -5.63 9.59 0.59
CA GLN A 67 -4.38 10.35 0.44
C GLN A 67 -3.24 9.44 -0.06
N ALA A 68 -3.10 8.23 0.50
CA ALA A 68 -2.09 7.27 0.04
C ALA A 68 -2.29 6.90 -1.43
N LEU A 69 -3.53 6.66 -1.87
CA LEU A 69 -3.85 6.42 -3.28
C LEU A 69 -3.49 7.63 -4.15
N GLU A 70 -3.79 8.85 -3.68
CA GLU A 70 -3.45 10.08 -4.39
C GLU A 70 -1.93 10.25 -4.53
N ASP A 71 -1.17 10.01 -3.48
CA ASP A 71 0.29 10.12 -3.48
C ASP A 71 0.94 9.08 -4.41
N ILE A 72 0.42 7.84 -4.41
CA ILE A 72 0.87 6.80 -5.34
C ILE A 72 0.54 7.20 -6.78
N SER A 73 -0.63 7.80 -7.04
CA SER A 73 -1.02 8.25 -8.38
C SER A 73 -0.12 9.36 -8.94
N LYS A 74 0.49 10.18 -8.05
CA LYS A 74 1.45 11.23 -8.41
C LYS A 74 2.88 10.71 -8.56
N ASN A 75 3.16 9.50 -8.09
CA ASN A 75 4.48 8.90 -8.18
C ASN A 75 4.71 8.33 -9.60
N GLU A 76 5.68 8.88 -10.33
CA GLU A 76 5.96 8.52 -11.73
C GLU A 76 6.37 7.05 -11.92
N GLU A 77 6.96 6.42 -10.90
CA GLU A 77 7.39 5.03 -10.95
C GLU A 77 6.22 4.09 -10.64
N LEU A 78 5.51 4.34 -9.53
CA LEU A 78 4.48 3.42 -9.03
C LEU A 78 3.15 3.50 -9.78
N SER A 79 2.73 4.71 -10.19
CA SER A 79 1.46 4.92 -10.90
C SER A 79 1.38 4.11 -12.20
N GLN A 80 2.53 3.86 -12.84
CA GLN A 80 2.61 3.09 -14.07
C GLN A 80 2.28 1.60 -13.89
N PHE A 81 2.30 1.07 -12.66
CA PHE A 81 2.03 -0.34 -12.40
C PHE A 81 0.58 -0.63 -12.01
N ILE A 82 -0.19 0.38 -11.61
CA ILE A 82 -1.60 0.19 -11.23
C ILE A 82 -2.42 -0.18 -12.47
N ARG A 83 -3.17 -1.28 -12.37
CA ARG A 83 -4.12 -1.76 -13.38
C ARG A 83 -5.54 -1.86 -12.83
N HIS A 84 -5.66 -2.23 -11.55
CA HIS A 84 -6.95 -2.46 -10.91
C HIS A 84 -6.97 -1.79 -9.54
N VAL A 85 -8.02 -0.99 -9.29
CA VAL A 85 -8.22 -0.30 -8.01
C VAL A 85 -9.49 -0.82 -7.36
N GLY A 86 -9.38 -1.58 -6.29
CA GLY A 86 -10.53 -1.97 -5.47
C GLY A 86 -10.85 -0.91 -4.42
N ILE A 87 -12.12 -0.57 -4.28
CA ILE A 87 -12.60 0.32 -3.21
C ILE A 87 -13.36 -0.49 -2.16
N GLY A 88 -12.89 -0.40 -0.93
CA GLY A 88 -13.53 -1.02 0.23
C GLY A 88 -14.85 -0.35 0.60
N THR A 89 -15.86 -1.17 0.88
CA THR A 89 -17.17 -0.73 1.39
C THR A 89 -17.19 -0.69 2.92
N GLU A 90 -16.12 -1.13 3.59
CA GLU A 90 -15.94 -1.01 5.02
C GLU A 90 -16.06 0.44 5.52
N ARG A 91 -16.68 0.63 6.69
CA ARG A 91 -16.90 1.94 7.33
C ARG A 91 -16.69 1.85 8.82
N ILE A 92 -16.23 2.95 9.40
CA ILE A 92 -16.28 3.16 10.85
C ILE A 92 -17.74 3.38 11.23
N HIS A 93 -18.23 2.59 12.19
CA HIS A 93 -19.62 2.59 12.62
C HIS A 93 -19.80 3.49 13.84
N SER A 94 -20.70 4.47 13.76
CA SER A 94 -20.99 5.37 14.88
C SER A 94 -21.51 4.65 16.14
N ASN A 95 -22.01 3.42 15.99
CA ASN A 95 -22.62 2.64 17.05
C ASN A 95 -21.82 1.39 17.47
N ILE A 96 -20.49 1.35 17.27
CA ILE A 96 -19.69 0.14 17.53
C ILE A 96 -19.84 -0.41 18.96
N LEU A 97 -19.98 0.46 19.96
CA LEU A 97 -20.16 0.05 21.36
C LEU A 97 -21.51 -0.62 21.62
N SER A 98 -22.51 -0.39 20.77
CA SER A 98 -23.81 -1.07 20.87
C SER A 98 -23.79 -2.51 20.33
N LEU A 99 -22.71 -2.88 19.63
CA LEU A 99 -22.56 -4.20 19.00
C LEU A 99 -21.81 -5.19 19.90
N TRP A 100 -21.21 -4.74 21.01
CA TRP A 100 -20.33 -5.53 21.87
C TRP A 100 -20.88 -5.69 23.29
N GLU A 101 -20.50 -6.77 23.97
CA GLU A 101 -20.82 -6.98 25.38
C GLU A 101 -20.17 -5.89 26.26
N VAL A 102 -20.89 -5.45 27.28
CA VAL A 102 -20.59 -4.26 28.11
C VAL A 102 -19.18 -4.25 28.70
N GLN A 103 -18.65 -5.41 29.08
CA GLN A 103 -17.32 -5.51 29.70
C GLN A 103 -16.19 -5.16 28.73
N TYR A 104 -16.29 -5.56 27.46
CA TYR A 104 -15.29 -5.21 26.43
C TYR A 104 -15.40 -3.74 26.00
N CYS A 105 -16.58 -3.13 26.15
CA CYS A 105 -16.81 -1.74 25.79
C CYS A 105 -16.04 -0.74 26.67
N ALA A 106 -15.94 -0.99 27.98
CA ALA A 106 -15.33 -0.03 28.91
C ALA A 106 -13.80 0.10 28.72
N GLU A 107 -13.08 -1.03 28.70
CA GLU A 107 -11.63 -1.04 28.49
C GLU A 107 -11.26 -0.52 27.09
N TRP A 108 -12.00 -0.96 26.07
CA TRP A 108 -11.77 -0.49 24.71
C TRP A 108 -12.06 1.00 24.56
N ALA A 109 -13.16 1.51 25.13
CA ALA A 109 -13.52 2.93 25.04
C ALA A 109 -12.46 3.80 25.73
N GLN A 110 -11.94 3.36 26.88
CA GLN A 110 -10.85 4.05 27.57
C GLN A 110 -9.57 4.08 26.72
N ARG A 111 -9.23 2.99 26.02
CA ARG A 111 -7.96 2.86 25.30
C ARG A 111 -7.99 3.43 23.87
N TYR A 112 -9.11 3.29 23.17
CA TYR A 112 -9.23 3.56 21.73
C TYR A 112 -10.38 4.49 21.37
N GLY A 113 -11.28 4.82 22.31
CA GLY A 113 -12.51 5.56 22.01
C GLY A 113 -12.27 6.95 21.43
N GLU A 114 -11.27 7.68 21.93
CA GLU A 114 -10.92 8.99 21.38
C GLU A 114 -10.41 8.91 19.94
N GLU A 115 -9.50 7.98 19.66
CA GLU A 115 -8.96 7.71 18.32
C GLU A 115 -10.08 7.31 17.37
N TYR A 116 -10.93 6.37 17.80
CA TYR A 116 -12.04 5.88 17.00
C TYR A 116 -13.01 7.01 16.62
N ASN A 117 -13.42 7.82 17.60
CA ASN A 117 -14.29 8.96 17.37
C ASN A 117 -13.63 10.01 16.47
N ARG A 118 -12.30 10.18 16.57
CA ARG A 118 -11.57 11.07 15.66
C ARG A 118 -11.63 10.55 14.22
N GLN A 119 -11.38 9.26 14.01
CA GLN A 119 -11.42 8.66 12.67
C GLN A 119 -12.84 8.62 12.10
N LEU A 120 -13.86 8.37 12.95
CA LEU A 120 -15.27 8.46 12.56
C LEU A 120 -15.61 9.86 12.04
N ARG A 121 -15.32 10.92 12.81
CA ARG A 121 -15.58 12.30 12.38
C ARG A 121 -14.85 12.65 11.08
N ARG A 122 -13.62 12.18 10.91
CA ARG A 122 -12.84 12.38 9.68
C ARG A 122 -13.49 11.71 8.47
N GLN A 123 -14.01 10.50 8.63
CA GLN A 123 -14.75 9.79 7.58
C GLN A 123 -16.09 10.50 7.27
N GLU A 124 -16.86 10.89 8.29
CA GLU A 124 -18.11 11.61 8.09
C GLU A 124 -17.89 12.94 7.35
N HIS A 125 -16.83 13.67 7.70
CA HIS A 125 -16.53 14.97 7.08
C HIS A 125 -16.16 14.83 5.59
N ILE A 126 -15.30 13.86 5.24
CA ILE A 126 -14.89 13.68 3.83
C ILE A 126 -16.06 13.21 2.94
N GLU A 127 -16.97 12.41 3.50
CA GLU A 127 -18.20 11.97 2.83
C GLU A 127 -19.22 13.10 2.69
N GLN A 128 -19.41 13.92 3.73
CA GLN A 128 -20.33 15.06 3.72
C GLN A 128 -19.94 16.12 2.69
N ASP A 129 -18.65 16.43 2.60
CA ASP A 129 -18.15 17.47 1.69
C ASP A 129 -17.85 16.93 0.28
N GLY A 130 -18.04 15.63 0.05
CA GLY A 130 -17.79 14.95 -1.23
C GLY A 130 -16.32 14.97 -1.68
N ALA A 131 -15.40 15.20 -0.75
CA ALA A 131 -13.97 15.28 -1.04
C ALA A 131 -13.39 13.91 -1.44
N ASP A 132 -13.99 12.82 -0.97
CA ASP A 132 -13.67 11.45 -1.37
C ASP A 132 -13.90 11.23 -2.87
N VAL A 133 -15.06 11.66 -3.40
CA VAL A 133 -15.41 11.60 -4.82
C VAL A 133 -14.48 12.46 -5.65
N GLN A 134 -14.11 13.65 -5.15
CA GLN A 134 -13.17 14.55 -5.84
C GLN A 134 -11.78 13.92 -5.96
N ILE A 135 -11.24 13.36 -4.87
CA ILE A 135 -9.95 12.67 -4.86
C ILE A 135 -9.99 11.48 -5.81
N LEU A 136 -10.99 10.61 -5.71
CA LEU A 136 -11.12 9.44 -6.59
C LEU A 136 -11.22 9.86 -8.06
N THR A 137 -12.04 10.85 -8.38
CA THR A 137 -12.17 11.36 -9.75
C THR A 137 -10.82 11.84 -10.30
N LYS A 138 -10.04 12.55 -9.48
CA LYS A 138 -8.73 13.05 -9.86
C LYS A 138 -7.73 11.91 -10.08
N VAL A 139 -7.65 10.97 -9.13
CA VAL A 139 -6.71 9.85 -9.16
C VAL A 139 -7.02 8.89 -10.30
N LEU A 140 -8.28 8.47 -10.44
CA LEU A 140 -8.64 7.50 -11.47
C LEU A 140 -8.40 8.05 -12.89
N LYS A 141 -8.49 9.37 -13.08
CA LYS A 141 -8.12 10.04 -14.34
C LYS A 141 -6.60 10.13 -14.56
N SER A 142 -5.79 10.18 -13.51
CA SER A 142 -4.33 10.33 -13.62
C SER A 142 -3.58 9.01 -13.80
N LEU A 143 -4.19 7.88 -13.42
CA LEU A 143 -3.56 6.57 -13.53
C LEU A 143 -3.44 6.12 -15.01
N PRO A 144 -2.22 6.08 -15.58
CA PRO A 144 -2.04 5.99 -17.03
C PRO A 144 -2.42 4.64 -17.65
N ASN A 145 -2.50 3.60 -16.82
CA ASN A 145 -2.73 2.23 -17.26
C ASN A 145 -3.92 1.58 -16.54
N LEU A 146 -4.82 2.37 -15.95
CA LEU A 146 -5.98 1.86 -15.24
C LEU A 146 -6.89 1.07 -16.19
N GLN A 147 -7.28 -0.13 -15.79
CA GLN A 147 -8.13 -1.05 -16.57
C GLN A 147 -9.48 -1.29 -15.90
N SER A 148 -9.54 -1.32 -14.57
CA SER A 148 -10.79 -1.49 -13.84
C SER A 148 -10.79 -0.84 -12.46
N VAL A 149 -11.99 -0.57 -11.96
CA VAL A 149 -12.30 -0.14 -10.59
C VAL A 149 -13.36 -1.07 -10.03
#